data_AF-U5D6I7-F1
#
_entry.id   AF-U5D6I7-F1
#
_cell.length_a   1.000
_cell.length_b   1.000
_cell.length_c   1.000
_cell.angle_alpha   90.00
_cell.angle_beta   90.00
_cell.angle_gamma   90.00
#
_symmetry.space_group_name_H-M   'P 1'
#
loop_
_entity.id
_entity.type
_entity.pdbx_description
1 polymer ?
#
loop_
_entity_poly.entity_id
_entity_poly.type
_entity_poly.pdbx_seq_one_letter_code
_entity_poly.pdbx_strand_id
1 'polypeptide(L)' 'MLGRYVGKWFYDKGIPFDAANSPYFSPMVSAIQRAGLRVKPPTAYELSGPILDEEMEEVTKWIEEYKQSWSRTGI' A
#
# COMPACT_ATOMS: atom_id res chain seq x y z
N MET A 1 -14.03 18.08 -0.27
CA MET A 1 -14.13 17.54 -1.66
C MET A 1 -13.49 16.17 -1.81
N LEU A 2 -12.26 15.92 -1.33
CA LEU A 2 -11.57 14.62 -1.42
C LEU A 2 -12.38 13.43 -0.88
N GLY A 3 -12.93 13.55 0.34
CA GLY A 3 -13.70 12.46 0.98
C GLY A 3 -14.90 11.96 0.17
N ARG A 4 -15.52 12.80 -0.68
CA ARG A 4 -16.61 12.38 -1.57
C ARG A 4 -16.11 11.45 -2.68
N TYR A 5 -14.92 11.71 -3.23
CA TYR A 5 -14.34 10.86 -4.28
C TYR A 5 -13.87 9.52 -3.71
N VAL A 6 -13.22 9.56 -2.54
CA VAL A 6 -12.84 8.36 -1.79
C VAL A 6 -14.07 7.52 -1.47
N GLY A 7 -15.12 8.13 -0.91
CA GLY A 7 -16.37 7.43 -0.58
C GLY A 7 -17.02 6.78 -1.80
N LYS A 8 -17.08 7.48 -2.94
CA LYS A 8 -17.60 6.90 -4.21
C LYS A 8 -16.82 5.65 -4.63
N TRP A 9 -15.49 5.67 -4.52
CA TRP A 9 -14.66 4.51 -4.86
C TRP A 9 -14.88 3.34 -3.89
N PHE A 10 -15.00 3.61 -2.58
CA PHE A 10 -15.35 2.58 -1.58
C PHE A 10 -16.69 1.92 -1.89
N TYR A 11 -17.72 2.71 -2.23
CA TYR A 11 -19.04 2.19 -2.56
C TYR A 11 -19.04 1.38 -3.87
N ASP A 12 -18.38 1.88 -4.92
CA ASP A 12 -18.29 1.21 -6.23
C ASP A 12 -17.59 -0.15 -6.14
N LYS A 13 -16.53 -0.24 -5.32
CA LYS A 13 -15.73 -1.46 -5.17
C LYS A 13 -16.15 -2.34 -3.99
N GLY A 14 -17.17 -1.94 -3.24
CA GLY A 14 -17.62 -2.68 -2.05
C GLY A 14 -16.54 -2.83 -0.99
N ILE A 15 -15.67 -1.83 -0.84
CA ILE A 15 -14.56 -1.87 0.10
C ILE A 15 -15.11 -1.66 1.52
N PRO A 16 -14.80 -2.55 2.49
CA PRO A 16 -15.20 -2.34 3.89
C PRO A 16 -14.64 -1.04 4.44
N PHE A 17 -15.43 -0.29 5.22
CA PHE A 17 -15.00 1.00 5.77
C PHE A 17 -13.79 0.90 6.70
N ASP A 18 -13.59 -0.26 7.33
CA ASP A 18 -12.41 -0.53 8.14
C ASP A 18 -11.09 -0.46 7.35
N ALA A 19 -11.13 -0.60 6.01
CA ALA A 19 -9.94 -0.39 5.18
C ALA A 19 -9.35 1.03 5.31
N ALA A 20 -10.14 2.03 5.74
CA ALA A 20 -9.65 3.37 6.03
C ALA A 20 -8.80 3.44 7.31
N ASN A 21 -8.90 2.44 8.21
CA ASN A 21 -8.08 2.31 9.42
C ASN A 21 -6.73 1.62 9.14
N SER A 22 -6.50 1.14 7.91
CA SER A 22 -5.22 0.55 7.51
C SER A 22 -4.07 1.54 7.73
N PRO A 23 -2.91 1.08 8.26
CA PRO A 23 -1.73 1.94 8.43
C PRO A 23 -1.22 2.52 7.11
N TYR A 24 -1.60 1.93 5.97
CA TYR A 24 -1.21 2.38 4.63
C TYR A 24 -2.16 3.44 4.03
N PHE A 25 -3.37 3.61 4.59
CA PHE A 25 -4.37 4.51 4.00
C PHE A 25 -3.95 5.99 4.08
N SER A 26 -3.52 6.45 5.27
CA SER A 26 -3.05 7.84 5.43
C SER A 26 -1.77 8.11 4.63
N PRO A 27 -0.73 7.25 4.66
CA PRO A 27 0.45 7.40 3.80
C PRO A 27 0.13 7.49 2.31
N MET A 28 -0.79 6.66 1.79
CA MET A 28 -1.23 6.72 0.39
C MET A 28 -1.80 8.10 0.05
N VAL A 29 -2.68 8.65 0.89
CA VAL A 29 -3.27 9.98 0.68
C VAL A 29 -2.19 11.07 0.73
N SER A 30 -1.25 11.00 1.68
CA SER A 30 -0.13 11.94 1.77
C SER A 30 0.80 11.86 0.57
N ALA A 31 1.08 10.67 0.04
CA ALA A 31 1.90 10.48 -1.16
C ALA A 31 1.24 11.11 -2.39
N ILE A 32 -0.07 10.89 -2.58
CA ILE A 32 -0.84 11.52 -3.67
C ILE A 32 -0.81 13.05 -3.54
N GLN A 33 -1.00 13.59 -2.33
CA GLN A 33 -0.95 15.03 -2.09
C GLN A 33 0.42 15.62 -2.41
N ARG A 34 1.51 14.95 -2.01
CA ARG A 34 2.89 15.39 -2.25
C ARG A 34 3.27 15.37 -3.72
N ALA A 35 2.83 14.36 -4.45
CA ALA A 35 3.13 14.23 -5.87
C ALA A 35 2.31 15.22 -6.75
N GLY A 36 1.21 15.77 -6.21
CA GLY A 36 0.52 16.93 -6.77
C GLY A 36 -0.22 16.63 -8.09
N LEU A 37 -0.36 17.66 -8.94
CA LEU A 37 -1.21 17.60 -10.15
C LEU A 37 -0.71 16.62 -11.24
N ARG A 38 0.49 16.05 -11.11
CA ARG A 38 1.09 15.16 -12.12
C ARG A 38 1.00 13.68 -11.76
N VAL A 39 0.26 13.33 -10.71
CA VAL A 39 0.05 11.92 -10.33
C VAL A 39 -0.79 11.22 -11.40
N LYS A 40 -0.19 10.19 -12.01
CA LYS A 40 -0.95 9.19 -12.76
C LYS A 40 -1.27 8.05 -11.80
N PRO A 41 -2.54 7.67 -11.62
CA PRO A 41 -2.87 6.47 -10.87
C PRO A 41 -2.27 5.24 -11.58
N PRO A 42 -1.81 4.23 -10.83
CA PRO A 42 -1.32 3.01 -11.43
C PRO A 42 -2.45 2.29 -12.17
N THR A 43 -2.08 1.65 -13.28
CA THR A 43 -2.98 0.78 -14.04
C THR A 43 -3.16 -0.56 -13.33
N ALA A 44 -4.20 -1.32 -13.73
CA ALA A 44 -4.39 -2.66 -13.20
C ALA A 44 -3.20 -3.58 -13.48
N TYR A 45 -2.56 -3.44 -14.65
CA TYR A 45 -1.35 -4.18 -15.01
C TYR A 45 -0.18 -3.84 -14.09
N GLU A 46 0.04 -2.55 -13.83
CA GLU A 46 1.12 -2.12 -12.91
C GLU A 46 0.88 -2.63 -11.50
N LEU A 47 -0.36 -2.58 -11.00
CA LEU A 47 -0.74 -3.09 -9.68
C LEU A 47 -0.57 -4.62 -9.55
N SER A 48 -0.87 -5.37 -10.60
CA SER A 48 -0.80 -6.84 -10.57
C SER A 48 0.55 -7.42 -10.99
N GLY A 49 1.44 -6.59 -11.54
CA GLY A 49 2.75 -6.99 -12.03
C GLY A 49 3.85 -6.30 -11.23
N PRO A 50 4.50 -5.26 -11.80
CA PRO A 50 5.71 -4.69 -11.23
C PRO A 50 5.55 -4.20 -9.78
N ILE A 51 4.42 -3.59 -9.41
CA ILE A 51 4.20 -3.13 -8.03
C ILE A 51 4.05 -4.32 -7.08
N LEU A 52 3.35 -5.38 -7.49
CA LEU A 52 3.23 -6.60 -6.68
C LEU A 52 4.59 -7.29 -6.50
N ASP A 53 5.40 -7.31 -7.56
CA ASP A 53 6.75 -7.88 -7.52
C ASP A 53 7.65 -7.10 -6.54
N GLU A 54 7.59 -5.78 -6.55
CA GLU A 54 8.31 -4.91 -5.61
C GLU A 54 7.89 -5.17 -4.15
N GLU A 55 6.59 -5.22 -3.87
CA GLU A 55 6.07 -5.53 -2.52
C GLU A 55 6.49 -6.95 -2.06
N MET A 56 6.52 -7.93 -2.98
CA MET A 56 6.97 -9.29 -2.67
C MET A 56 8.46 -9.32 -2.32
N GLU A 57 9.28 -8.56 -3.04
CA GLU A 57 10.72 -8.44 -2.74
C GLU A 57 10.94 -7.80 -1.37
N GLU A 58 10.25 -6.69 -1.06
CA GLU A 58 10.36 -6.02 0.23
C GLU A 58 9.97 -6.95 1.40
N VAL A 59 8.84 -7.67 1.27
CA VAL A 59 8.39 -8.61 2.30
C VAL A 59 9.37 -9.78 2.44
N THR A 60 9.89 -10.32 1.34
CA THR A 60 10.86 -11.42 1.36
C THR A 60 12.13 -11.00 2.09
N LYS A 61 12.64 -9.81 1.77
CA LYS A 61 13.81 -9.23 2.45
C LYS A 61 13.56 -9.05 3.95
N TRP A 62 12.40 -8.52 4.32
CA TRP A 62 12.04 -8.35 5.73
C TRP A 62 12.00 -9.71 6.47
N ILE A 63 11.44 -10.75 5.85
CA ILE A 63 11.44 -12.11 6.41
C ILE A 63 12.86 -12.64 6.59
N GLU A 64 13.75 -12.44 5.62
CA GLU A 64 15.14 -12.87 5.72
C GLU A 64 15.91 -12.15 6.82
N GLU A 65 15.77 -10.83 6.91
CA GLU A 65 16.34 -10.03 8.00
C GLU A 65 15.84 -10.49 9.36
N TYR A 66 14.54 -10.79 9.46
CA TYR A 66 13.94 -11.32 10.68
C TYR A 66 14.52 -12.69 11.06
N LYS A 67 14.64 -13.64 10.11
CA LYS A 67 15.28 -14.95 10.32
C LYS A 67 16.73 -14.81 10.78
N GLN A 68 17.48 -13.87 10.21
CA GLN A 68 18.86 -13.58 10.61
C GLN A 68 18.95 -12.95 12.00
N SER A 69 17.97 -12.13 12.38
CA SER A 69 17.91 -11.57 13.74
C SER A 69 17.68 -12.68 14.77
N TRP A 70 16.78 -13.63 14.47
CA TRP A 70 16.46 -14.76 15.34
C TRP A 70 17.66 -15.68 15.58
N SER A 71 18.44 -15.96 14.53
CA SER A 71 19.66 -16.75 14.67
C SER A 71 20.75 -16.05 15.50
N ARG A 72 20.68 -14.72 15.67
CA ARG A 72 21.64 -13.93 16.46
C ARG A 72 21.21 -13.71 17.91
N THR A 73 19.92 -13.49 18.18
CA THR A 73 19.42 -13.20 19.54
C THR A 73 18.90 -14.42 20.29
N GLY A 74 18.77 -15.58 19.65
CA GLY A 74 18.62 -16.88 20.31
C GLY A 74 17.61 -16.90 21.45
N ILE A 75 16.33 -16.76 21.13
CA ILE A 75 15.28 -17.48 21.84
C ILE A 75 15.06 -18.79 21.09
#